data_AF-K1KTK3-F1
#
_entry.id   AF-K1KTK3-F1
#
_cell.length_a   1.000
_cell.length_b   1.000
_cell.length_c   1.000
_cell.angle_alpha   90.00
_cell.angle_beta   90.00
_cell.angle_gamma   90.00
#
_symmetry.space_group_name_H-M   'P 1'
#
loop_
_entity.id
_entity.type
_entity.pdbx_description
1 polymer ?
#
loop_
_entity_poly.entity_id
_entity_poly.type
_entity_poly.pdbx_seq_one_letter_code
_entity_poly.pdbx_strand_id
1 'polypeptide(L)'
;MNLKKLEEDLNTIVEKRIALSKISYADEAYDDIEEEMHDLEDDFNEEYGDELEDILEKIYAQLKSDNEVLLPSAYLANEYSSMMPDASGRVTYEVVGKEGVPVESEQFDKMDVRLVLVPNPARFILQINGKSMKDLWVAK
;
A
#
# COMPACT_ATOMS: atom_id res chain seq x y z
N MET A 1 12.56 7.53 10.49
CA MET A 1 12.08 6.22 10.03
C MET A 1 13.27 5.39 9.57
N ASN A 2 13.36 4.12 9.99
CA ASN A 2 14.35 3.18 9.47
C ASN A 2 13.85 2.58 8.14
N LEU A 3 14.33 3.10 7.01
CA LEU A 3 13.85 2.71 5.68
C LEU A 3 14.07 1.23 5.36
N LYS A 4 15.14 0.62 5.87
CA LYS A 4 15.39 -0.82 5.66
C LYS A 4 14.36 -1.67 6.40
N LYS A 5 14.03 -1.28 7.64
CA LYS A 5 13.02 -1.97 8.44
C LYS A 5 11.61 -1.77 7.88
N LEU A 6 11.27 -0.54 7.47
CA LEU A 6 10.02 -0.24 6.76
C LEU A 6 9.82 -1.19 5.57
N GLU A 7 10.88 -1.37 4.79
CA GLU A 7 10.87 -2.22 3.62
C GLU A 7 10.65 -3.70 3.97
N GLU A 8 11.32 -4.21 5.00
CA GLU A 8 11.18 -5.58 5.49
C GLU A 8 9.77 -5.84 6.05
N ASP A 9 9.24 -4.91 6.83
CA ASP A 9 7.92 -5.00 7.44
C ASP A 9 6.82 -4.95 6.36
N LEU A 10 6.90 -4.01 5.40
CA LEU A 10 5.95 -3.93 4.29
C LEU A 10 5.98 -5.17 3.39
N ASN A 11 7.16 -5.73 3.13
CA ASN A 11 7.26 -6.96 2.35
C ASN A 11 6.54 -8.12 3.05
N THR A 12 6.70 -8.23 4.37
CA THR A 12 6.04 -9.25 5.19
C THR A 12 4.52 -9.13 5.10
N ILE A 13 3.99 -7.91 5.22
CA ILE A 13 2.55 -7.63 5.09
C ILE A 13 2.05 -7.99 3.68
N VAL A 14 2.74 -7.55 2.63
CA VAL A 14 2.33 -7.81 1.25
C VAL A 14 2.35 -9.30 0.91
N GLU A 15 3.35 -10.06 1.38
CA GLU A 15 3.39 -11.51 1.17
C GLU A 15 2.20 -12.22 1.81
N LYS A 16 1.75 -11.76 2.98
CA LYS A 16 0.54 -12.29 3.61
C LYS A 16 -0.74 -11.86 2.89
N ARG A 17 -0.83 -10.63 2.38
CA ARG A 17 -1.97 -10.18 1.54
C ARG A 17 -2.12 -11.09 0.32
N ILE A 18 -0.98 -11.44 -0.30
CA ILE A 18 -0.92 -12.39 -1.42
C ILE A 18 -1.28 -13.82 -0.99
N ALA A 19 -0.97 -14.23 0.24
CA ALA A 19 -1.39 -15.54 0.76
C ALA A 19 -2.91 -15.59 0.99
N LEU A 20 -3.47 -14.56 1.64
CA LEU A 20 -4.92 -14.41 1.87
C LEU A 20 -5.70 -14.40 0.56
N SER A 21 -5.22 -13.71 -0.48
CA SER A 21 -5.91 -13.64 -1.76
C SER A 21 -6.00 -14.97 -2.52
N LYS A 22 -5.23 -15.99 -2.10
CA LYS A 22 -5.22 -17.33 -2.71
C LYS A 22 -6.14 -18.32 -2.01
N ILE A 23 -6.63 -17.99 -0.83
CA ILE A 23 -7.52 -18.86 -0.05
C ILE A 23 -8.91 -18.24 0.05
N SER A 24 -9.91 -19.08 0.32
CA SER A 24 -11.27 -18.60 0.53
C SER A 24 -11.50 -18.29 2.01
N TYR A 25 -12.51 -17.48 2.31
CA TYR A 25 -12.96 -17.23 3.68
C TYR A 25 -13.36 -18.50 4.46
N ALA A 26 -13.64 -19.61 3.77
CA ALA A 26 -13.96 -20.89 4.40
C ALA A 26 -12.73 -21.80 4.64
N ASP A 27 -11.54 -21.34 4.26
CA ASP A 27 -10.29 -22.07 4.52
C ASP A 27 -9.97 -22.03 6.02
N GLU A 28 -9.55 -23.16 6.58
CA GLU A 28 -9.25 -23.28 8.02
C GLU A 28 -8.10 -22.35 8.46
N ALA A 29 -7.21 -21.97 7.54
CA ALA A 29 -6.10 -21.06 7.82
C ALA A 29 -6.46 -19.57 7.62
N TYR A 30 -7.68 -19.24 7.16
CA TYR A 30 -8.03 -17.85 6.86
C TYR A 30 -7.98 -16.97 8.12
N ASP A 31 -8.65 -17.37 9.18
CA ASP A 31 -8.75 -16.60 10.43
C ASP A 31 -7.36 -16.36 11.05
N ASP A 32 -6.51 -17.40 11.09
CA ASP A 32 -5.15 -17.29 11.64
C ASP A 32 -4.29 -16.29 10.84
N ILE A 33 -4.39 -16.30 9.51
CA ILE A 33 -3.60 -15.39 8.66
C ILE A 33 -4.17 -13.97 8.72
N GLU A 34 -5.49 -13.80 8.86
CA GLU A 34 -6.15 -12.49 9.02
C GLU A 34 -5.80 -11.86 10.37
N GLU A 35 -5.78 -12.62 11.47
CA GLU A 35 -5.35 -12.13 12.79
C GLU A 35 -3.88 -11.67 12.75
N GLU A 36 -2.99 -12.50 12.20
CA GLU A 36 -1.57 -12.12 12.07
C GLU A 36 -1.36 -10.93 11.12
N MET A 37 -2.24 -10.76 10.11
CA MET A 37 -2.23 -9.56 9.27
C MET A 37 -2.57 -8.31 10.07
N HIS A 38 -3.62 -8.36 10.90
CA HIS A 38 -4.03 -7.24 11.72
C HIS A 38 -2.95 -6.84 12.73
N ASP A 39 -2.32 -7.81 13.39
CA ASP A 39 -1.19 -7.54 14.29
C ASP A 39 -0.04 -6.80 13.57
N LEU A 40 0.29 -7.24 12.35
CA LEU A 40 1.34 -6.59 11.55
C LEU A 40 0.95 -5.18 11.09
N GLU A 41 -0.32 -4.96 10.75
CA GLU A 41 -0.82 -3.64 10.35
C GLU A 41 -0.85 -2.66 11.53
N ASP A 42 -1.21 -3.13 12.72
CA ASP A 42 -1.17 -2.34 13.95
C ASP A 42 0.27 -1.97 14.30
N ASP A 43 1.18 -2.95 14.35
CA ASP A 43 2.62 -2.72 14.56
C ASP A 43 3.20 -1.73 13.52
N PHE A 44 2.77 -1.85 12.27
CA PHE A 44 3.19 -0.96 11.19
C PHE A 44 2.72 0.49 11.41
N ASN A 45 1.47 0.68 11.81
CA ASN A 45 0.94 2.00 12.12
C ASN A 45 1.61 2.59 13.37
N GLU A 46 1.88 1.79 14.40
CA GLU A 46 2.55 2.26 15.62
C GLU A 46 3.99 2.70 15.34
N GLU A 47 4.75 1.94 14.54
CA GLU A 47 6.16 2.23 14.26
C GLU A 47 6.35 3.35 13.22
N TYR A 48 5.49 3.42 12.20
CA TYR A 48 5.69 4.31 11.04
C TYR A 48 4.59 5.35 10.84
N GLY A 49 3.53 5.33 11.67
CA GLY A 49 2.34 6.18 11.61
C GLY A 49 2.66 7.65 11.37
N ASP A 50 3.27 8.29 12.35
CA ASP A 50 3.56 9.73 12.35
C ASP A 50 4.33 10.17 11.09
N GLU A 51 5.39 9.43 10.72
CA GLU A 51 6.24 9.82 9.60
C GLU A 51 5.57 9.61 8.23
N LEU A 52 4.77 8.54 8.09
CA LEU A 52 4.03 8.27 6.86
C LEU A 52 2.80 9.16 6.72
N GLU A 53 2.15 9.53 7.82
CA GLU A 53 1.07 10.52 7.86
C GLU A 53 1.59 11.88 7.37
N ASP A 54 2.73 12.35 7.88
CA ASP A 54 3.42 13.56 7.40
C ASP A 54 3.72 13.53 5.89
N ILE A 55 3.97 12.34 5.32
CA ILE A 55 4.18 12.13 3.88
C ILE A 55 2.86 12.17 3.14
N LEU A 56 1.83 11.51 3.65
CA LEU A 56 0.49 11.46 3.09
C LEU A 56 -0.17 12.84 3.07
N GLU A 57 -0.03 13.65 4.12
CA GLU A 57 -0.52 15.04 4.13
C GLU A 57 0.07 15.87 2.99
N LYS A 58 1.38 15.71 2.72
CA LYS A 58 2.04 16.38 1.58
C LYS A 58 1.50 15.88 0.25
N ILE A 59 1.21 14.57 0.15
CA ILE A 59 0.60 13.96 -1.04
C ILE A 59 -0.82 14.51 -1.25
N TYR A 60 -1.64 14.57 -0.21
CA TYR A 60 -3.02 15.09 -0.27
C TYR A 60 -3.03 16.58 -0.64
N ALA A 61 -2.13 17.37 -0.06
CA ALA A 61 -1.93 18.76 -0.44
C ALA A 61 -1.49 18.89 -1.92
N GLN A 62 -0.56 18.04 -2.38
CA GLN A 62 -0.15 18.02 -3.78
C GLN A 62 -1.32 17.67 -4.71
N LEU A 63 -2.19 16.75 -4.29
CA LEU A 63 -3.38 16.35 -5.03
C LEU A 63 -4.53 17.35 -4.93
N LYS A 64 -4.44 18.34 -4.02
CA LYS A 64 -5.57 19.22 -3.67
C LYS A 64 -6.79 18.40 -3.29
N SER A 65 -6.58 17.42 -2.43
CA SER A 65 -7.65 16.63 -1.85
C SER A 65 -8.13 17.28 -0.56
N ASP A 66 -9.44 17.22 -0.32
CA ASP A 66 -10.10 17.58 0.93
C ASP A 66 -10.49 16.36 1.77
N ASN A 67 -10.17 15.15 1.30
CA ASN A 67 -10.34 13.93 2.07
C ASN A 67 -9.45 13.94 3.32
N GLU A 68 -9.91 13.25 4.36
CA GLU A 68 -9.10 12.94 5.53
C GLU A 68 -7.98 11.95 5.18
N VAL A 69 -6.79 12.16 5.74
CA VAL A 69 -5.69 11.21 5.65
C VAL A 69 -5.99 10.05 6.59
N LEU A 70 -6.04 8.83 6.05
CA LEU A 70 -6.20 7.61 6.84
C LEU A 70 -4.87 7.10 7.41
N LEU A 71 -4.94 6.11 8.29
CA LEU A 71 -3.76 5.38 8.77
C LEU A 71 -2.94 4.80 7.60
N PRO A 72 -1.60 4.75 7.70
CA PRO A 72 -0.75 4.31 6.58
C PRO A 72 -1.05 2.90 6.06
N SER A 73 -1.39 1.96 6.94
CA SER A 73 -1.81 0.60 6.56
C SER A 73 -3.06 0.58 5.66
N ALA A 74 -3.97 1.56 5.77
CA ALA A 74 -5.18 1.61 4.95
C ALA A 74 -4.90 1.76 3.44
N TYR A 75 -3.69 2.21 3.08
CA TYR A 75 -3.26 2.36 1.70
C TYR A 75 -2.64 1.08 1.12
N LEU A 76 -2.50 0.01 1.91
CA LEU A 76 -2.13 -1.29 1.38
C LEU A 76 -3.26 -1.84 0.49
N ALA A 77 -2.89 -2.48 -0.62
CA ALA A 77 -3.83 -3.16 -1.49
C ALA A 77 -4.30 -4.48 -0.86
N ASN A 78 -5.49 -4.93 -1.22
CA ASN A 78 -5.92 -6.28 -0.89
C ASN A 78 -5.22 -7.29 -1.80
N GLU A 79 -4.97 -6.91 -3.06
CA GLU A 79 -4.32 -7.75 -4.06
C GLU A 79 -3.04 -7.12 -4.61
N TYR A 80 -1.97 -7.90 -4.57
CA TYR A 80 -0.67 -7.57 -5.17
C TYR A 80 -0.27 -8.66 -6.16
N SER A 81 0.38 -8.26 -7.25
CA SER A 81 1.02 -9.18 -8.20
C SER A 81 2.53 -9.11 -8.07
N SER A 82 3.16 -10.22 -7.69
CA SER A 82 4.62 -10.34 -7.68
C SER A 82 5.17 -10.37 -9.10
N MET A 83 6.15 -9.51 -9.38
CA MET A 83 6.87 -9.48 -10.63
C MET A 83 8.05 -10.46 -10.61
N MET A 84 8.59 -10.77 -11.79
CA MET A 84 9.83 -11.54 -11.86
C MET A 84 10.95 -10.79 -11.11
N PRO A 85 11.81 -11.51 -10.37
CA PRO A 85 12.96 -10.91 -9.72
C PRO A 85 13.84 -10.16 -10.74
N ASP A 86 14.37 -9.01 -10.33
CA ASP A 86 15.35 -8.29 -11.14
C ASP A 86 16.73 -9.00 -11.15
N ALA A 87 17.72 -8.41 -11.82
CA ALA A 87 19.07 -8.97 -11.89
C ALA A 87 19.77 -9.12 -10.52
N SER A 88 19.27 -8.47 -9.46
CA SER A 88 19.76 -8.59 -8.08
C SER A 88 18.96 -9.61 -7.26
N GLY A 89 17.94 -10.23 -7.84
CA GLY A 89 17.04 -11.16 -7.17
C GLY A 89 15.92 -10.47 -6.37
N ARG A 90 15.75 -9.15 -6.50
CA ARG A 90 14.70 -8.42 -5.78
C ARG A 90 13.36 -8.61 -6.49
N VAL A 91 12.37 -9.12 -5.76
CA VAL A 91 10.96 -9.17 -6.22
C VAL A 91 10.34 -7.79 -6.05
N THR A 92 9.68 -7.30 -7.09
CA THR A 92 8.88 -6.07 -7.05
C THR A 92 7.41 -6.41 -7.19
N TYR A 93 6.54 -5.48 -6.82
CA TYR A 93 5.09 -5.71 -6.81
C TYR A 93 4.38 -4.68 -7.69
N GLU A 94 3.38 -5.16 -8.41
CA GLU A 94 2.41 -4.34 -9.15
C GLU A 94 1.03 -4.47 -8.50
N VAL A 95 0.28 -3.37 -8.56
CA VAL A 95 -1.12 -3.29 -8.14
C VAL A 95 -1.91 -2.78 -9.33
N VAL A 96 -3.06 -3.40 -9.60
CA VAL A 96 -3.97 -3.06 -10.69
C VAL A 96 -5.41 -3.08 -10.19
N GLY A 97 -6.31 -2.38 -10.89
CA GLY A 97 -7.72 -2.40 -10.51
C GLY A 97 -8.04 -1.40 -9.39
N LYS A 98 -9.03 -1.72 -8.56
CA LYS A 98 -9.62 -0.78 -7.59
C LYS A 98 -9.06 -1.00 -6.18
N GLU A 99 -7.75 -0.88 -6.06
CA GLU A 99 -7.02 -1.13 -4.82
C GLU A 99 -6.62 0.16 -4.09
N GLY A 100 -6.37 0.06 -2.79
CA GLY A 100 -6.01 1.18 -1.93
C GLY A 100 -7.12 2.23 -1.74
N VAL A 101 -6.74 3.39 -1.24
CA VAL A 101 -7.66 4.42 -0.73
C VAL A 101 -8.15 5.31 -1.88
N PRO A 102 -9.47 5.47 -2.07
CA PRO A 102 -10.02 6.46 -3.00
C PRO A 102 -9.78 7.88 -2.49
N VAL A 103 -9.32 8.76 -3.39
CA VAL A 103 -9.00 10.15 -3.09
C VAL A 103 -9.69 11.05 -4.12
N GLU A 104 -10.55 11.96 -3.64
CA GLU A 104 -11.08 13.02 -4.46
C GLU A 104 -10.01 14.10 -4.66
N SER A 105 -9.86 14.57 -5.89
CA SER A 105 -8.83 15.53 -6.27
C SER A 105 -9.38 16.52 -7.28
N GLU A 106 -9.21 17.82 -7.01
CA GLU A 106 -9.57 18.88 -7.95
C GLU A 106 -8.82 18.77 -9.30
N GLN A 107 -7.67 18.09 -9.33
CA GLN A 107 -6.86 17.91 -10.54
C GLN A 107 -7.42 16.84 -11.47
N PHE A 108 -8.30 15.98 -10.96
CA PHE A 108 -8.73 14.76 -11.64
C PHE A 108 -10.26 14.60 -11.57
N ASP A 109 -10.99 15.59 -12.09
CA ASP A 109 -12.45 15.59 -12.09
C ASP A 109 -13.05 14.31 -12.71
N LYS A 110 -13.98 13.67 -11.98
CA LYS A 110 -14.72 12.45 -12.36
C LYS A 110 -13.85 11.21 -12.66
N MET A 111 -12.60 11.18 -12.23
CA MET A 111 -11.74 10.00 -12.37
C MET A 111 -11.69 9.19 -11.07
N ASP A 112 -11.58 7.86 -11.18
CA ASP A 112 -11.34 6.97 -10.03
C ASP A 112 -9.86 7.08 -9.66
N VAL A 113 -9.56 7.99 -8.74
CA VAL A 113 -8.21 8.27 -8.25
C VAL A 113 -7.99 7.55 -6.93
N ARG A 114 -6.90 6.81 -6.85
CA ARG A 114 -6.56 6.01 -5.66
C ARG A 114 -5.09 6.15 -5.30
N LEU A 115 -4.80 6.02 -4.02
CA LEU A 115 -3.45 5.93 -3.48
C LEU A 115 -3.19 4.53 -2.94
N VAL A 116 -2.04 3.97 -3.31
CA VAL A 116 -1.63 2.63 -2.87
C VAL A 116 -0.19 2.67 -2.35
N LEU A 117 0.06 2.01 -1.23
CA LEU A 117 1.39 1.76 -0.69
C LEU A 117 1.94 0.44 -1.25
N VAL A 118 3.12 0.50 -1.85
CA VAL A 118 3.75 -0.66 -2.50
C VAL A 118 5.20 -0.79 -2.02
N PRO A 119 5.65 -1.99 -1.60
CA PRO A 119 7.05 -2.22 -1.24
C PRO A 119 7.92 -2.46 -2.47
N ASN A 120 9.22 -2.58 -2.23
CA ASN A 120 10.27 -2.89 -3.18
C ASN A 120 10.36 -1.94 -4.39
N PRO A 121 10.70 -0.64 -4.19
CA PRO A 121 10.87 0.09 -2.91
C PRO A 121 9.54 0.56 -2.32
N ALA A 122 9.47 0.79 -0.99
CA ALA A 122 8.34 1.45 -0.33
C ALA A 122 8.01 2.79 -1.02
N ARG A 123 6.79 2.89 -1.54
CA ARG A 123 6.33 4.03 -2.32
C ARG A 123 4.82 4.17 -2.29
N PHE A 124 4.34 5.41 -2.32
CA PHE A 124 2.95 5.71 -2.57
C PHE A 124 2.75 5.96 -4.06
N ILE A 125 1.91 5.14 -4.70
CA ILE A 125 1.57 5.26 -6.11
C ILE A 125 0.20 5.90 -6.29
N LEU A 126 0.09 6.75 -7.30
CA LEU A 126 -1.18 7.24 -7.81
C LEU A 126 -1.72 6.24 -8.84
N GLN A 127 -2.93 5.74 -8.61
CA GLN A 127 -3.70 5.01 -9.60
C GLN A 127 -4.84 5.88 -10.14
N ILE A 128 -5.07 5.81 -11.45
CA ILE A 128 -6.19 6.48 -12.12
C ILE A 128 -6.91 5.45 -12.97
N ASN A 129 -8.21 5.25 -12.73
CA ASN A 129 -9.06 4.27 -13.41
C ASN A 129 -8.42 2.85 -13.41
N GLY A 130 -7.84 2.48 -12.27
CA GLY A 130 -7.21 1.19 -12.00
C GLY A 130 -5.87 0.93 -12.70
N LYS A 131 -5.22 1.97 -13.22
CA LYS A 131 -3.87 1.90 -13.76
C LYS A 131 -2.91 2.75 -12.94
N SER A 132 -1.75 2.18 -12.63
CA SER A 132 -0.65 2.89 -11.98
C SER A 132 -0.07 3.96 -12.91
N MET A 133 0.04 5.19 -12.39
CA MET A 133 0.44 6.35 -13.19
C MET A 133 1.80 6.89 -12.78
N LYS A 134 1.98 7.19 -11.48
CA LYS A 134 3.17 7.88 -10.97
C LYS A 134 3.39 7.57 -9.50
N ASP A 135 4.65 7.44 -9.11
CA ASP A 135 5.07 7.47 -7.70
C ASP A 135 4.98 8.91 -7.17
N LEU A 136 4.18 9.11 -6.12
CA LEU A 136 4.05 10.41 -5.44
C LEU A 136 5.09 10.56 -4.33
N TRP A 137 5.55 9.44 -3.78
CA TRP A 137 6.66 9.36 -2.84
C TRP A 137 7.38 8.01 -2.98
N VAL A 138 8.70 8.00 -2.76
CA VAL A 138 9.53 6.78 -2.75
C VAL A 138 10.54 6.90 -1.62
N ALA A 139 10.63 5.88 -0.76
CA ALA A 139 11.68 5.76 0.25
C ALA A 139 13.06 5.71 -0.42
N LYS A 140 13.94 6.68 -0.12
CA LYS A 140 15.29 6.80 -0.67
C LYS A 140 16.29 7.24 0.39
#